data_AF-A0A5N7C269-F1
#
_entry.id   AF-A0A5N7C269-F1
#
_cell.length_a   1.000
_cell.length_b   1.000
_cell.length_c   1.000
_cell.angle_alpha   90.00
_cell.angle_beta   90.00
_cell.angle_gamma   90.00
#
_symmetry.space_group_name_H-M   'P 1'
#
loop_
_entity.id
_entity.type
_entity.pdbx_description
1 polymer ?
#
loop_
_entity_poly.entity_id
_entity_poly.type
_entity_poly.pdbx_seq_one_letter_code
_entity_poly.pdbx_strand_id
1 'polypeptide(L)'
;MAPPTAIKTISNITVQVPQSSQVEGAEKAKVKMQMPSMPKFEDKMQEREYLNGRLTAAFRIFSENEYDEGVAGHIPLRDPVDRSTFWLNLFGIAFS
;
A
#
# COMPACT_ATOMS: atom_id res chain seq x y z
N MET A 1 -33.82 -41.20 26.27
CA MET A 1 -34.84 -40.39 25.58
C MET A 1 -34.22 -39.06 25.18
N ALA A 2 -33.90 -38.92 23.89
CA ALA A 2 -33.58 -37.68 23.20
C ALA A 2 -34.17 -37.82 21.78
N PRO A 3 -34.88 -36.83 21.22
CA PRO A 3 -35.46 -36.98 19.89
C PRO A 3 -34.40 -36.71 18.79
N PRO A 4 -34.43 -37.44 17.67
CA PRO A 4 -33.56 -37.17 16.53
C PRO A 4 -34.03 -35.93 15.75
N THR A 5 -33.13 -34.95 15.60
CA THR A 5 -33.34 -33.73 14.81
C THR A 5 -33.47 -34.06 13.32
N ALA A 6 -34.65 -33.78 12.74
CA ALA A 6 -34.88 -33.87 11.30
C ALA A 6 -34.31 -32.63 10.58
N ILE A 7 -33.35 -32.82 9.67
CA ILE A 7 -32.86 -31.78 8.77
C ILE A 7 -33.86 -31.69 7.60
N LYS A 8 -34.57 -30.56 7.47
CA LYS A 8 -35.30 -30.19 6.25
C LYS A 8 -34.47 -29.15 5.49
N THR A 9 -33.96 -29.55 4.32
CA THR A 9 -33.39 -28.65 3.31
C THR A 9 -34.52 -27.80 2.72
N ILE A 10 -34.38 -26.47 2.77
CA ILE A 10 -35.29 -25.54 2.10
C ILE A 10 -34.52 -24.89 0.94
N SER A 11 -35.02 -25.12 -0.26
CA SER A 11 -34.48 -24.68 -1.54
C SER A 11 -34.84 -23.22 -1.87
N ASN A 12 -33.83 -22.48 -2.32
CA ASN A 12 -33.87 -21.34 -3.25
C ASN A 12 -35.00 -20.29 -3.11
N ILE A 13 -34.80 -19.31 -2.23
CA ILE A 13 -35.52 -18.02 -2.31
C ILE A 13 -34.64 -17.04 -3.11
N THR A 14 -35.07 -16.70 -4.32
CA THR A 14 -34.48 -15.61 -5.12
C THR A 14 -35.09 -14.30 -4.63
N VAL A 15 -34.28 -13.46 -3.98
CA VAL A 15 -34.66 -12.09 -3.65
C VAL A 15 -34.41 -11.21 -4.87
N GLN A 16 -35.47 -10.78 -5.56
CA GLN A 16 -35.37 -9.73 -6.58
C GLN A 16 -35.26 -8.37 -5.89
N VAL A 17 -34.07 -7.76 -5.97
CA VAL A 17 -33.83 -6.37 -5.55
C VAL A 17 -34.42 -5.44 -6.62
N PRO A 18 -35.23 -4.43 -6.26
CA PRO A 18 -35.74 -3.46 -7.23
C PRO A 18 -34.58 -2.64 -7.80
N GLN A 19 -34.44 -2.61 -9.12
CA GLN A 19 -33.44 -1.82 -9.82
C GLN A 19 -33.77 -0.33 -9.68
N SER A 20 -33.04 0.35 -8.80
CA SER A 20 -33.00 1.81 -8.71
C SER A 20 -32.25 2.37 -9.92
N SER A 21 -32.83 3.33 -10.63
CA SER A 21 -32.26 4.04 -11.79
C SER A 21 -31.01 4.88 -11.48
N GLN A 22 -30.48 4.80 -10.26
CA GLN A 22 -29.28 5.51 -9.80
C GLN A 22 -27.96 4.78 -10.15
N VAL A 23 -27.99 3.49 -10.55
CA VAL A 23 -26.76 2.76 -10.92
C VAL A 23 -26.14 3.22 -12.24
N GLU A 24 -26.94 3.71 -13.20
CA GLU A 24 -26.45 4.12 -14.53
C GLU A 24 -25.70 5.46 -14.53
N GLY A 25 -26.01 6.34 -13.57
CA GLY A 25 -25.32 7.63 -13.43
C GLY A 25 -23.91 7.50 -12.84
N ALA A 26 -23.67 6.47 -12.02
CA ALA A 26 -22.37 6.20 -11.41
C ALA A 26 -21.35 5.61 -12.40
N GLU A 27 -21.81 4.96 -13.48
CA GLU A 27 -20.92 4.42 -14.50
C GLU A 27 -20.28 5.49 -15.39
N LYS A 28 -20.95 6.64 -15.59
CA LYS A 28 -20.51 7.68 -16.53
C LYS A 28 -19.56 8.74 -15.95
N ALA A 29 -19.20 8.64 -14.67
CA ALA A 29 -18.28 9.56 -14.00
C ALA A 29 -16.94 8.91 -13.61
N LYS A 30 -16.45 7.93 -14.39
CA LYS A 30 -15.09 7.38 -14.20
C LYS A 30 -14.06 8.26 -14.92
N VAL A 31 -13.78 9.43 -14.36
CA VAL A 31 -12.51 10.11 -14.69
C VAL A 31 -11.40 9.18 -14.18
N LYS A 32 -10.66 8.54 -15.09
CA LYS A 32 -9.51 7.69 -14.74
C LYS A 32 -8.40 8.56 -14.14
N MET A 33 -8.47 8.81 -12.84
CA MET A 33 -7.35 9.33 -12.07
C MET A 33 -6.29 8.23 -12.01
N GLN A 34 -5.29 8.29 -12.90
CA GLN A 34 -4.18 7.34 -12.88
C GLN A 34 -3.24 7.73 -11.74
N MET A 35 -3.42 7.11 -10.58
CA MET A 35 -2.49 7.25 -9.46
C MET A 35 -1.18 6.52 -9.81
N PRO A 36 0.00 7.15 -9.68
CA PRO A 36 1.26 6.44 -9.87
C PRO A 36 1.37 5.31 -8.85
N SER A 37 1.57 4.09 -9.34
CA SER A 37 1.79 2.90 -8.50
C SER A 37 3.28 2.58 -8.42
N MET A 38 3.69 1.82 -7.39
CA MET A 38 5.07 1.33 -7.36
C MET A 38 5.32 0.38 -8.55
N PRO A 39 6.47 0.51 -9.22
CA PRO A 39 6.90 -0.48 -10.20
C PRO A 39 7.04 -1.85 -9.52
N LYS A 40 6.71 -2.90 -10.25
CA LYS A 40 6.93 -4.28 -9.81
C LYS A 40 8.28 -4.75 -10.34
N PHE A 41 9.08 -5.36 -9.48
CA PHE A 41 10.38 -5.91 -9.84
C PHE A 41 10.34 -7.43 -9.80
N GLU A 42 10.99 -8.06 -10.78
CA GLU A 42 11.19 -9.51 -10.77
C GLU A 42 12.40 -9.90 -9.90
N ASP A 43 13.43 -9.05 -9.90
CA ASP A 43 14.64 -9.20 -9.09
C ASP A 43 14.61 -8.29 -7.86
N LYS A 44 14.84 -8.88 -6.69
CA LYS A 44 14.90 -8.16 -5.41
C LYS A 44 16.11 -7.23 -5.30
N MET A 45 17.20 -7.51 -6.01
CA MET A 45 18.37 -6.64 -6.02
C MET A 45 18.06 -5.33 -6.76
N GLN A 46 17.32 -5.40 -7.86
CA GLN A 46 16.83 -4.21 -8.57
C GLN A 46 15.82 -3.42 -7.73
N GLU A 47 14.92 -4.12 -7.01
CA GLU A 47 14.01 -3.47 -6.07
C GLU A 47 14.78 -2.72 -4.97
N ARG A 48 15.84 -3.32 -4.43
CA ARG A 48 16.71 -2.68 -3.44
C ARG A 48 17.36 -1.41 -3.98
N GLU A 49 17.94 -1.46 -5.17
CA GLU A 49 18.58 -0.28 -5.79
C GLU A 49 17.58 0.85 -6.03
N TYR A 50 16.39 0.51 -6.53
CA TYR A 50 15.31 1.47 -6.71
C TYR A 50 14.87 2.12 -5.39
N LEU A 51 14.64 1.32 -4.35
CA LEU A 51 14.23 1.84 -3.04
C LEU A 51 15.33 2.67 -2.38
N ASN A 52 16.59 2.29 -2.52
CA ASN A 52 17.72 3.10 -2.06
C ASN A 52 17.78 4.46 -2.76
N GLY A 53 17.56 4.50 -4.07
CA GLY A 53 17.44 5.77 -4.81
C GLY A 53 16.28 6.63 -4.30
N ARG A 54 15.14 6.04 -3.96
CA ARG A 54 14.01 6.76 -3.35
C ARG A 54 14.32 7.25 -1.94
N LEU A 55 15.08 6.50 -1.16
CA LEU A 55 15.53 6.90 0.17
C LEU A 55 16.43 8.14 0.07
N THR A 56 17.39 8.14 -0.85
CA THR A 56 18.22 9.33 -1.12
C THR A 56 17.38 10.53 -1.57
N ALA A 57 16.39 10.32 -2.44
CA ALA A 57 15.49 11.39 -2.86
C ALA A 57 14.66 11.93 -1.68
N ALA A 58 14.23 11.06 -0.75
CA ALA A 58 13.50 11.47 0.45
C ALA A 58 14.36 12.37 1.34
N PHE A 59 15.64 12.03 1.55
CA PHE A 59 16.55 12.90 2.32
C PHE A 59 16.67 14.29 1.71
N ARG A 60 16.85 14.40 0.40
CA ARG A 60 16.94 15.70 -0.30
C ARG A 60 15.67 16.53 -0.18
N ILE A 61 14.51 15.89 -0.32
CA ILE A 61 13.22 16.57 -0.16
C ILE A 61 13.07 17.06 1.29
N PHE A 62 13.48 16.26 2.27
CA PHE A 62 13.39 16.66 3.68
C PHE A 62 14.32 17.82 4.01
N SER A 63 15.56 17.83 3.47
CA SER A 63 16.47 18.97 3.65
C SER A 63 15.97 20.24 2.96
N GLU A 64 15.36 20.12 1.78
CA GLU A 64 14.81 21.28 1.06
C GLU A 64 13.61 21.91 1.77
N ASN A 65 12.85 21.12 2.52
CA ASN A 65 11.71 21.60 3.31
C ASN A 65 12.06 21.88 4.77
N GLU A 66 13.35 21.89 5.15
CA GLU A 66 13.84 22.17 6.52
C GLU A 66 13.22 21.24 7.58
N TYR A 67 13.00 19.97 7.22
CA TYR A 67 12.46 18.94 8.12
C TYR A 67 13.54 18.18 8.88
N ASP A 68 14.81 18.54 8.70
CA ASP A 68 15.95 18.03 9.46
C ASP A 68 16.26 18.93 10.66
N GLU A 69 16.14 18.40 11.88
CA GLU A 69 16.46 19.13 13.10
C GLU A 69 17.88 18.78 13.57
N GLY A 70 18.88 19.41 12.96
CA GLY A 70 20.29 19.18 13.29
C GLY A 70 20.72 17.74 13.03
N VAL A 71 20.98 16.96 14.09
CA VAL A 71 21.35 15.53 13.98
C VAL A 71 20.11 14.62 14.00
N ALA A 72 18.94 15.17 14.35
CA ALA A 72 17.70 14.42 14.40
C ALA A 72 17.08 14.28 13.01
N GLY A 73 16.78 13.05 12.63
CA GLY A 73 16.20 12.71 11.34
C GLY A 73 16.66 11.33 10.88
N HIS A 74 15.82 10.32 11.09
CA HIS A 74 16.09 8.96 10.58
C HIS A 74 14.89 8.48 9.77
N ILE A 75 15.14 8.16 8.50
CA ILE A 75 14.16 7.51 7.62
C ILE A 75 14.64 6.07 7.41
N PRO A 76 14.08 5.08 8.12
CA PRO A 76 14.43 3.68 7.93
C PRO A 76 13.68 3.09 6.74
N LEU A 77 14.39 2.33 5.92
CA LEU A 77 13.83 1.55 4.82
C LEU A 77 14.09 0.06 5.08
N ARG A 78 13.05 -0.77 5.08
CA ARG A 78 13.23 -2.23 5.20
C ARG A 78 13.82 -2.78 3.91
N ASP A 79 14.84 -3.62 4.03
CA ASP A 79 15.46 -4.25 2.87
C ASP A 79 14.52 -5.30 2.22
N PRO A 80 14.30 -5.26 0.88
CA PRO A 80 13.45 -6.24 0.20
C PRO A 80 14.06 -7.65 0.13
N VAL A 81 15.40 -7.75 0.20
CA VAL A 81 16.13 -9.03 0.13
C VAL A 81 16.14 -9.73 1.48
N ASP A 82 16.68 -9.08 2.51
CA ASP A 82 16.66 -9.55 3.90
C ASP A 82 15.76 -8.67 4.76
N ARG A 83 14.56 -9.18 5.07
CA ARG A 83 13.56 -8.44 5.83
C ARG A 83 13.94 -8.16 7.28
N SER A 84 15.00 -8.77 7.80
CA SER A 84 15.52 -8.47 9.15
C SER A 84 16.43 -7.23 9.17
N THR A 85 16.89 -6.78 8.00
CA THR A 85 17.81 -5.67 7.83
C THR A 85 17.09 -4.39 7.40
N PHE A 86 17.60 -3.23 7.85
CA PHE A 86 17.11 -1.90 7.48
C PHE A 86 18.25 -1.02 6.95
N TRP A 87 17.94 -0.21 5.95
CA TRP A 87 18.78 0.85 5.42
C TRP A 87 18.45 2.16 6.13
N LEU A 88 19.47 2.82 6.65
CA LEU A 88 19.39 4.09 7.38
C LEU A 88 20.45 5.06 6.87
N ASN A 89 20.24 6.35 7.14
CA ASN A 89 21.30 7.36 7.07
C ASN A 89 22.41 7.05 8.09
N LEU A 90 23.66 7.36 7.73
CA LEU A 90 24.77 7.44 8.66
C LEU A 90 24.53 8.53 9.70
N PHE A 91 24.84 8.24 10.96
CA PHE A 91 24.62 9.17 12.06
C PHE A 91 25.49 10.42 11.93
N GLY A 92 24.90 11.60 12.11
CA GLY A 92 25.62 12.88 12.09
C GLY A 92 25.98 13.41 10.70
N ILE A 93 25.54 12.74 9.63
CA ILE A 93 25.67 13.25 8.26
C ILE A 93 24.37 13.94 7.88
N ALA A 94 24.50 15.17 7.38
CA ALA A 94 23.39 15.96 6.86
C ALA A 94 22.69 15.23 5.70
N PHE A 95 21.42 15.53 5.48
CA PHE A 95 20.60 14.88 4.46
C PHE A 95 20.98 15.28 3.01
N SER A 96 21.76 16.35 2.82
CA SER A 96 22.24 16.84 1.52
C SER A 96 23.75 17.11 1.49
#